data_AF-A0A423WQF3-F1
#
_entry.id   AF-A0A423WQF3-F1
#
_cell.length_a   1.000
_cell.length_b   1.000
_cell.length_c   1.000
_cell.angle_alpha   90.00
_cell.angle_beta   90.00
_cell.angle_gamma   90.00
#
_symmetry.space_group_name_H-M   'P 1'
#
loop_
_entity.id
_entity.type
_entity.pdbx_description
1 polymer ?
#
loop_
_entity_poly.entity_id
_entity_poly.type
_entity_poly.pdbx_seq_one_letter_code
_entity_poly.pdbx_strand_id
1 'polypeptide(L)'
;MEIIGELITVNRHVPAYPIQDKFMRGMKEYDQTRQVPIYLAFTAQMFLDIHHILREEVFSAHAKCAAEMELMHEDLQQHLEFHKNLKIDHWPSSNDQQLRALQNRIKWIESDPIYQAKVKAYRKLNVDFPLPRQRLTKYSPVISGLMLYHFRAQVYDIGITVANAWGSITYALHLYIALLQEKLLTGPDNPQEQWADMDAVLGLLGNSNFYVGNELPKTTDGYFKKSCLQMGTSAAAFIENKHKRIQNMSDIASRSGPRGIKEGIPVSRMFEDRYLHNTGQVDWTPEHVDDIVSRSLWEEEEDEEEQENGTLVLSPIDDPEKLRERRKAAKQHAKKTADGARLSPEKLVRALAITLQAESLEMSFTYLTLHRSAWEMLRAVRDSCEPLLRERFGPGYMERESQMPWVVGWIFMTAVRGDGTLMQMAATAMKARIEAGDGATALRKLHKMGFEIEV
;
A
#
# COMPACT_ATOMS: atom_id res chain seq x y z
N MET A 1 -13.38 10.56 33.62
CA MET A 1 -12.15 10.49 34.46
C MET A 1 -11.25 9.28 34.17
N GLU A 2 -11.75 8.17 33.64
CA GLU A 2 -10.96 6.93 33.54
C GLU A 2 -9.91 6.89 32.40
N ILE A 3 -10.07 7.69 31.33
CA ILE A 3 -9.09 7.77 30.21
C ILE A 3 -7.75 8.39 30.64
N ILE A 4 -7.77 9.28 31.63
CA ILE A 4 -6.56 9.95 32.15
C ILE A 4 -5.58 8.91 32.71
N GLY A 5 -6.09 7.89 33.41
CA GLY A 5 -5.27 6.80 33.94
C GLY A 5 -4.57 6.00 32.84
N GLU A 6 -5.23 5.77 31.70
CA GLU A 6 -4.62 5.11 30.54
C GLU A 6 -3.49 5.96 29.95
N LEU A 7 -3.73 7.26 29.73
CA LEU A 7 -2.74 8.19 29.17
C LEU A 7 -1.50 8.31 30.08
N ILE A 8 -1.69 8.43 31.39
CA ILE A 8 -0.58 8.46 32.36
C ILE A 8 0.17 7.13 32.38
N THR A 9 -0.54 6.00 32.28
CA THR A 9 0.10 4.67 32.24
C THR A 9 1.00 4.53 31.02
N VAL A 10 0.53 4.96 29.84
CA VAL A 10 1.37 4.97 28.63
C VAL A 10 2.63 5.79 28.87
N ASN A 11 2.48 7.04 29.32
CA ASN A 11 3.59 7.96 29.52
C ASN A 11 4.65 7.47 30.52
N ARG A 12 4.24 6.79 31.60
CA ARG A 12 5.14 6.36 32.68
C ARG A 12 5.65 4.92 32.54
N HIS A 13 4.87 4.04 31.93
CA HIS A 13 5.12 2.59 32.00
C HIS A 13 5.20 1.91 30.63
N VAL A 14 4.78 2.58 29.56
CA VAL A 14 4.83 2.04 28.19
C VAL A 14 5.48 3.07 27.25
N PRO A 15 6.74 3.49 27.49
CA PRO A 15 7.40 4.52 26.69
C PRO A 15 7.58 4.12 25.22
N ALA A 16 7.60 2.81 24.95
CA ALA A 16 7.64 2.25 23.62
C ALA A 16 6.25 2.12 22.98
N TYR A 17 5.22 2.85 23.42
CA TYR A 17 3.92 2.86 22.70
C TYR A 17 4.09 3.61 21.35
N PRO A 18 3.60 3.07 20.22
CA PRO A 18 4.02 3.51 18.88
C PRO A 18 3.47 4.88 18.47
N ILE A 19 2.34 5.30 19.04
CA ILE A 19 1.63 6.50 18.61
C ILE A 19 1.36 7.43 19.79
N GLN A 20 1.30 8.73 19.52
CA GLN A 20 0.92 9.75 20.49
C GLN A 20 0.08 10.84 19.83
N ASP A 21 -1.17 10.98 20.26
CA ASP A 21 -2.02 12.11 19.90
C ASP A 21 -1.68 13.35 20.74
N LYS A 22 -2.36 14.48 20.46
CA LYS A 22 -2.13 15.72 21.20
C LYS A 22 -2.63 15.66 22.64
N PHE A 23 -3.66 14.86 22.93
CA PHE A 23 -4.17 14.70 24.30
C PHE A 23 -3.14 13.95 25.18
N MET A 24 -2.60 12.83 24.68
CA MET A 24 -1.55 12.07 25.36
C MET A 24 -0.29 12.90 25.60
N ARG A 25 0.11 13.72 24.61
CA ARG A 25 1.25 14.66 24.74
C ARG A 25 0.98 15.72 25.80
N GLY A 26 -0.22 16.33 25.80
CA GLY A 26 -0.60 17.30 26.83
C GLY A 26 -0.58 16.69 28.23
N MET A 27 -1.07 15.45 28.37
CA MET A 27 -1.00 14.71 29.62
C MET A 27 0.44 14.41 30.05
N LYS A 28 1.34 14.16 29.10
CA LYS A 28 2.77 13.96 29.38
C LYS A 28 3.40 15.24 29.91
N GLU A 29 3.12 16.38 29.27
CA GLU A 29 3.60 17.69 29.71
C GLU A 29 3.07 18.02 31.10
N TYR A 30 1.76 17.87 31.33
CA TYR A 30 1.16 18.05 32.65
C TYR A 30 1.80 17.17 33.73
N ASP A 31 2.10 15.90 33.41
CA ASP A 31 2.74 15.01 34.38
C ASP A 31 4.14 15.46 34.78
N GLN A 32 4.87 16.10 33.85
CA GLN A 32 6.21 16.61 34.05
C GLN A 32 6.23 17.98 34.73
N THR A 33 5.37 18.90 34.32
CA THR A 33 5.40 20.32 34.73
C THR A 33 4.41 20.65 35.85
N ARG A 34 3.39 19.80 36.06
CA ARG A 34 2.21 20.07 36.91
C ARG A 34 1.39 21.28 36.47
N GLN A 35 1.61 21.78 35.26
CA GLN A 35 0.82 22.86 34.65
C GLN A 35 -0.07 22.29 33.56
N VAL A 36 -1.31 22.78 33.46
CA VAL A 36 -2.24 22.39 32.39
C VAL A 36 -1.99 23.29 31.19
N PRO A 37 -1.35 22.82 30.11
CA PRO A 37 -1.17 23.65 28.94
C PRO A 37 -2.51 23.90 28.25
N ILE A 38 -2.67 25.07 27.62
CA ILE A 38 -3.94 25.47 26.98
C ILE A 38 -4.41 24.42 25.96
N TYR A 39 -3.50 23.85 25.18
CA TYR A 39 -3.85 22.83 24.19
C TYR A 39 -4.30 21.50 24.84
N LEU A 40 -3.92 21.20 26.08
CA LEU A 40 -4.45 20.04 26.82
C LEU A 40 -5.93 20.24 27.13
N ALA A 41 -6.33 21.43 27.59
CA ALA A 41 -7.74 21.74 27.83
C ALA A 41 -8.56 21.61 26.54
N PHE A 42 -8.05 22.15 25.44
CA PHE A 42 -8.70 22.05 24.12
C PHE A 42 -8.84 20.61 23.63
N THR A 43 -7.78 19.80 23.70
CA THR A 43 -7.82 18.40 23.26
C THR A 43 -8.67 17.51 24.16
N ALA A 44 -8.76 17.82 25.46
CA ALA A 44 -9.70 17.18 26.36
C ALA A 44 -11.16 17.51 25.99
N GLN A 45 -11.46 18.75 25.61
CA GLN A 45 -12.80 19.12 25.12
C GLN A 45 -13.14 18.37 23.83
N MET A 46 -12.22 18.33 22.85
CA MET A 46 -12.43 17.55 21.62
C MET A 46 -12.72 16.07 21.91
N PHE A 47 -12.01 15.47 22.87
CA PHE A 47 -12.28 14.11 23.30
C PHE A 47 -13.72 13.96 23.84
N LEU A 48 -14.19 14.90 24.67
CA LEU A 48 -15.57 14.88 25.18
C LEU A 48 -16.60 15.09 24.07
N ASP A 49 -16.34 16.00 23.12
CA ASP A 49 -17.22 16.27 21.99
C ASP A 49 -17.36 15.05 21.08
N ILE A 50 -16.25 14.34 20.80
CA ILE A 50 -16.27 13.07 20.06
C ILE A 50 -17.21 12.06 20.75
N HIS A 51 -17.12 11.91 22.08
CA HIS A 51 -18.00 11.02 22.84
C HIS A 51 -19.45 11.49 22.81
N HIS A 52 -19.69 12.80 22.89
CA HIS A 52 -21.04 13.36 22.86
C HIS A 52 -21.72 13.15 21.50
N ILE A 53 -20.98 13.33 20.41
CA ILE A 53 -21.46 13.19 19.04
C ILE A 53 -21.63 11.71 18.67
N LEU A 54 -20.59 10.88 18.86
CA LEU A 54 -20.62 9.48 18.41
C LEU A 54 -21.39 8.56 19.35
N ARG A 55 -21.48 8.89 20.65
CA ARG A 55 -22.15 8.07 21.68
C ARG A 55 -21.66 6.62 21.63
N GLU A 56 -22.55 5.65 21.40
CA GLU A 56 -22.22 4.23 21.34
C GLU A 56 -21.31 3.88 20.15
N GLU A 57 -21.35 4.66 19.07
CA GLU A 57 -20.49 4.44 17.89
C GLU A 57 -19.01 4.72 18.17
N VAL A 58 -18.66 5.36 19.30
CA VAL A 58 -17.27 5.61 19.68
C VAL A 58 -16.45 4.30 19.75
N PHE A 59 -17.10 3.18 20.06
CA PHE A 59 -16.46 1.88 20.20
C PHE A 59 -16.22 1.16 18.86
N SER A 60 -16.92 1.55 17.79
CA SER A 60 -16.82 0.88 16.48
C SER A 60 -15.43 1.09 15.84
N ALA A 61 -14.81 2.24 16.08
CA ALA A 61 -13.45 2.55 15.60
C ALA A 61 -12.40 1.56 16.11
N HIS A 62 -12.53 1.11 17.36
CA HIS A 62 -11.65 0.08 17.92
C HIS A 62 -11.85 -1.27 17.25
N ALA A 63 -13.10 -1.68 17.04
CA ALA A 63 -13.42 -2.96 16.40
C ALA A 63 -12.84 -3.02 14.97
N LYS A 64 -13.01 -1.95 14.19
CA LYS A 64 -12.42 -1.82 12.84
C LYS A 64 -10.89 -1.87 12.88
N CYS A 65 -10.27 -1.06 13.75
CA CYS A 65 -8.81 -1.05 13.92
C CYS A 65 -8.27 -2.44 14.30
N ALA A 66 -8.92 -3.14 15.23
CA ALA A 66 -8.48 -4.46 15.67
C ALA A 66 -8.63 -5.52 14.56
N ALA A 67 -9.74 -5.51 13.82
CA ALA A 67 -9.96 -6.43 12.71
C ALA A 67 -8.91 -6.26 11.60
N GLU A 68 -8.59 -5.02 11.25
CA GLU A 68 -7.57 -4.75 10.23
C GLU A 68 -6.14 -5.07 10.69
N MET A 69 -5.82 -4.81 11.97
CA MET A 69 -4.54 -5.21 12.54
C MET A 69 -4.33 -6.73 12.50
N GLU A 70 -5.38 -7.51 12.79
CA GLU A 70 -5.35 -8.97 12.66
C GLU A 70 -5.11 -9.39 11.20
N LEU A 71 -5.83 -8.80 10.23
CA LEU A 71 -5.62 -9.08 8.81
C LEU A 71 -4.18 -8.77 8.36
N MET A 72 -3.60 -7.66 8.84
CA MET A 72 -2.19 -7.32 8.59
C MET A 72 -1.23 -8.33 9.23
N HIS A 73 -1.51 -8.77 10.46
CA HIS A 73 -0.72 -9.80 11.14
C HIS A 73 -0.70 -11.12 10.35
N GLU A 74 -1.88 -11.57 9.93
CA GLU A 74 -2.04 -12.78 9.12
C GLU A 74 -1.33 -12.65 7.76
N ASP A 75 -1.43 -11.50 7.09
CA ASP A 75 -0.78 -11.30 5.79
C ASP A 75 0.75 -11.32 5.90
N LEU A 76 1.32 -10.70 6.93
CA LEU A 76 2.74 -10.77 7.25
C LEU A 76 3.17 -12.21 7.56
N GLN A 77 2.38 -12.95 8.32
CA GLN A 77 2.66 -14.36 8.65
C GLN A 77 2.72 -15.23 7.39
N GLN A 78 1.68 -15.13 6.54
CA GLN A 78 1.59 -15.89 5.31
C GLN A 78 2.74 -15.56 4.35
N HIS A 79 3.12 -14.27 4.26
CA HIS A 79 4.26 -13.84 3.47
C HIS A 79 5.59 -14.46 3.97
N LEU A 80 5.83 -14.41 5.29
CA LEU A 80 7.04 -14.99 5.88
C LEU A 80 7.14 -16.51 5.67
N GLU A 81 6.02 -17.24 5.73
CA GLU A 81 6.01 -18.67 5.44
C GLU A 81 6.24 -18.96 3.95
N PHE A 82 5.60 -18.19 3.06
CA PHE A 82 5.78 -18.33 1.62
C PHE A 82 7.24 -18.15 1.17
N HIS A 83 7.96 -17.20 1.78
CA HIS A 83 9.37 -16.92 1.46
C HIS A 83 10.38 -17.70 2.31
N LYS A 84 9.96 -18.74 3.03
CA LYS A 84 10.89 -19.53 3.85
C LYS A 84 12.01 -20.15 3.02
N ASN A 85 11.66 -20.68 1.84
CA ASN A 85 12.58 -21.37 0.93
C ASN A 85 12.81 -20.63 -0.39
N LEU A 86 12.14 -19.49 -0.59
CA LEU A 86 12.21 -18.69 -1.82
C LEU A 86 12.95 -17.38 -1.53
N LYS A 87 14.18 -17.24 -2.04
CA LYS A 87 15.07 -16.09 -1.81
C LYS A 87 15.61 -15.51 -3.12
N ILE A 88 15.88 -14.20 -3.12
CA ILE A 88 16.52 -13.45 -4.22
C ILE A 88 17.73 -12.69 -3.69
N ASP A 89 18.73 -12.45 -4.55
CA ASP A 89 20.04 -11.92 -4.13
C ASP A 89 19.95 -10.49 -3.57
N HIS A 90 19.02 -9.68 -4.07
CA HIS A 90 18.84 -8.28 -3.64
C HIS A 90 17.77 -8.11 -2.54
N TRP A 91 17.39 -9.20 -1.86
CA TRP A 91 16.52 -9.18 -0.68
C TRP A 91 17.32 -9.61 0.56
N PRO A 92 17.97 -8.67 1.26
CA PRO A 92 18.78 -9.00 2.42
C PRO A 92 17.92 -9.52 3.60
N SER A 93 18.52 -10.34 4.47
CA SER A 93 17.84 -10.89 5.66
C SER A 93 17.33 -9.83 6.63
N SER A 94 17.88 -8.60 6.56
CA SER A 94 17.37 -7.45 7.31
C SER A 94 15.92 -7.11 6.98
N ASN A 95 15.48 -7.36 5.74
CA ASN A 95 14.09 -7.09 5.34
C ASN A 95 13.13 -8.11 5.99
N ASP A 96 13.51 -9.40 6.02
CA ASP A 96 12.76 -10.43 6.75
C ASP A 96 12.72 -10.10 8.26
N GLN A 97 13.79 -9.54 8.80
CA GLN A 97 13.81 -9.09 10.20
C GLN A 97 12.85 -7.92 10.43
N GLN A 98 12.74 -6.96 9.50
CA GLN A 98 11.77 -5.85 9.59
C GLN A 98 10.32 -6.37 9.54
N LEU A 99 10.00 -7.30 8.62
CA LEU A 99 8.69 -7.96 8.57
C LEU A 99 8.33 -8.63 9.90
N ARG A 100 9.26 -9.41 10.48
CA ARG A 100 9.07 -10.05 11.78
C ARG A 100 8.93 -9.05 12.91
N ALA A 101 9.71 -7.97 12.90
CA ALA A 101 9.62 -6.91 13.90
C ALA A 101 8.23 -6.24 13.86
N LEU A 102 7.73 -5.93 12.66
CA LEU A 102 6.39 -5.37 12.45
C LEU A 102 5.30 -6.33 12.92
N GLN A 103 5.37 -7.61 12.54
CA GLN A 103 4.42 -8.64 12.98
C GLN A 103 4.39 -8.79 14.51
N ASN A 104 5.57 -8.86 15.14
CA ASN A 104 5.70 -8.93 16.60
C ASN A 104 5.16 -7.68 17.28
N ARG A 105 5.31 -6.51 16.64
CA ARG A 105 4.84 -5.23 17.15
C ARG A 105 3.32 -5.14 17.16
N ILE A 106 2.65 -5.60 16.10
CA ILE A 106 1.19 -5.72 16.05
C ILE A 106 0.70 -6.60 17.20
N LYS A 107 1.27 -7.80 17.33
CA LYS A 107 0.93 -8.76 18.40
C LYS A 107 1.17 -8.20 19.81
N TRP A 108 2.23 -7.42 20.00
CA TRP A 108 2.50 -6.75 21.27
C TRP A 108 1.40 -5.76 21.63
N ILE A 109 0.89 -4.97 20.67
CA ILE A 109 -0.23 -4.05 20.89
C ILE A 109 -1.52 -4.81 21.22
N GLU A 110 -1.85 -5.88 20.49
CA GLU A 110 -3.02 -6.73 20.75
C GLU A 110 -3.00 -7.35 22.14
N SER A 111 -1.80 -7.68 22.65
CA SER A 111 -1.59 -8.20 24.01
C SER A 111 -1.94 -7.19 25.12
N ASP A 112 -2.20 -5.94 24.75
CA ASP A 112 -2.55 -4.79 25.58
C ASP A 112 -1.47 -4.48 26.64
N PRO A 113 -0.37 -3.80 26.22
CA PRO A 113 0.75 -3.52 27.12
C PRO A 113 0.37 -2.55 28.24
N ILE A 114 -0.67 -1.73 28.05
CA ILE A 114 -1.17 -0.78 29.05
C ILE A 114 -1.87 -1.55 30.17
N TYR A 115 -2.78 -2.48 29.81
CA TYR A 115 -3.39 -3.38 30.77
C TYR A 115 -2.35 -4.19 31.54
N GLN A 116 -1.35 -4.76 30.85
CA GLN A 116 -0.28 -5.52 31.51
C GLN A 116 0.51 -4.67 32.51
N ALA A 117 0.82 -3.41 32.16
CA ALA A 117 1.49 -2.47 33.05
C ALA A 117 0.64 -2.17 34.29
N LYS A 118 -0.67 -1.93 34.12
CA LYS A 118 -1.60 -1.70 35.24
C LYS A 118 -1.69 -2.93 36.13
N VAL A 119 -1.95 -4.12 35.58
CA VAL A 119 -2.01 -5.38 36.36
C VAL A 119 -0.74 -5.56 37.19
N LYS A 120 0.44 -5.30 36.61
CA LYS A 120 1.71 -5.37 37.34
C LYS A 120 1.79 -4.35 38.49
N ALA A 121 1.25 -3.14 38.30
CA ALA A 121 1.20 -2.12 39.35
C ALA A 121 0.21 -2.48 40.48
N TYR A 122 -1.01 -2.90 40.15
CA TYR A 122 -2.03 -3.27 41.14
C TYR A 122 -1.63 -4.49 41.97
N ARG A 123 -0.99 -5.50 41.35
CA ARG A 123 -0.42 -6.65 42.07
C ARG A 123 0.59 -6.22 43.14
N LYS A 124 1.42 -5.21 42.87
CA LYS A 124 2.37 -4.67 43.86
C LYS A 124 1.69 -3.97 45.03
N LEU A 125 0.50 -3.43 44.82
CA LEU A 125 -0.30 -2.75 45.83
C LEU A 125 -1.26 -3.71 46.57
N ASN A 126 -1.24 -5.00 46.23
CA ASN A 126 -2.16 -6.01 46.76
C ASN A 126 -3.65 -5.62 46.60
N VAL A 127 -3.97 -4.95 45.50
CA VAL A 127 -5.33 -4.53 45.13
C VAL A 127 -5.82 -5.44 44.02
N ASP A 128 -6.96 -6.10 44.25
CA ASP A 128 -7.69 -6.81 43.21
C ASP A 128 -8.73 -5.87 42.59
N PHE A 129 -8.62 -5.62 41.29
CA PHE A 129 -9.52 -4.71 40.58
C PHE A 129 -9.75 -5.24 39.15
N PRO A 130 -11.01 -5.42 38.71
CA PRO A 130 -11.31 -5.81 37.35
C PRO A 130 -10.94 -4.67 36.40
N LEU A 131 -9.83 -4.84 35.69
CA LEU A 131 -9.36 -3.86 34.71
C LEU A 131 -9.91 -4.23 33.33
N PRO A 132 -10.67 -3.33 32.66
CA PRO A 132 -11.07 -3.59 31.29
C PRO A 132 -9.85 -3.59 30.37
N ARG A 133 -9.85 -4.46 29.36
CA ARG A 133 -8.82 -4.51 28.31
C ARG A 133 -9.11 -3.50 27.19
N GLN A 134 -8.04 -3.00 26.59
CA GLN A 134 -7.94 -2.14 25.42
C GLN A 134 -8.71 -0.83 25.59
N ARG A 135 -8.73 -0.30 26.82
CA ARG A 135 -9.49 0.92 27.14
C ARG A 135 -9.05 2.09 26.27
N LEU A 136 -7.75 2.33 26.13
CA LEU A 136 -7.26 3.48 25.39
C LEU A 136 -7.80 3.53 23.95
N THR A 137 -7.75 2.42 23.22
CA THR A 137 -8.24 2.34 21.83
C THR A 137 -9.77 2.30 21.77
N LYS A 138 -10.45 1.60 22.69
CA LYS A 138 -11.92 1.57 22.78
C LYS A 138 -12.55 2.93 22.99
N TYR A 139 -11.96 3.74 23.88
CA TYR A 139 -12.52 5.04 24.23
C TYR A 139 -11.96 6.17 23.35
N SER A 140 -10.91 5.97 22.55
CA SER A 140 -10.37 7.03 21.69
C SER A 140 -10.34 6.58 20.23
N PRO A 141 -11.34 6.98 19.41
CA PRO A 141 -11.32 6.77 17.97
C PRO A 141 -10.08 7.39 17.30
N VAL A 142 -9.59 8.51 17.82
CA VAL A 142 -8.37 9.16 17.34
C VAL A 142 -7.15 8.26 17.53
N ILE A 143 -6.99 7.66 18.71
CA ILE A 143 -5.90 6.72 18.97
C ILE A 143 -6.05 5.46 18.12
N SER A 144 -7.27 4.94 17.94
CA SER A 144 -7.53 3.80 17.05
C SER A 144 -7.16 4.11 15.59
N GLY A 145 -7.56 5.26 15.06
CA GLY A 145 -7.20 5.69 13.71
C GLY A 145 -5.69 5.91 13.52
N LEU A 146 -5.01 6.52 14.49
CA LEU A 146 -3.55 6.68 14.46
C LEU A 146 -2.82 5.35 14.54
N MET A 147 -3.31 4.41 15.35
CA MET A 147 -2.75 3.05 15.44
C MET A 147 -2.90 2.30 14.11
N LEU A 148 -4.09 2.39 13.51
CA LEU A 148 -4.38 1.80 12.21
C LEU A 148 -3.46 2.37 11.12
N TYR A 149 -3.36 3.71 11.02
CA TYR A 149 -2.44 4.37 10.10
C TYR A 149 -0.98 3.93 10.31
N HIS A 150 -0.50 3.90 11.56
CA HIS A 150 0.87 3.52 11.88
C HIS A 150 1.26 2.15 11.31
N PHE A 151 0.39 1.15 11.46
CA PHE A 151 0.66 -0.19 10.95
C PHE A 151 0.37 -0.32 9.47
N ARG A 152 -0.72 0.27 8.98
CA ARG A 152 -1.11 0.20 7.57
C ARG A 152 -0.05 0.81 6.66
N ALA A 153 0.49 1.99 7.00
CA ALA A 153 1.56 2.62 6.24
C ALA A 153 2.83 1.75 6.17
N GLN A 154 3.24 1.11 7.28
CA GLN A 154 4.40 0.19 7.28
C GLN A 154 4.16 -1.07 6.45
N VAL A 155 2.95 -1.65 6.51
CA VAL A 155 2.58 -2.82 5.68
C VAL A 155 2.50 -2.46 4.20
N TYR A 156 1.98 -1.27 3.89
CA TYR A 156 1.95 -0.73 2.55
C TYR A 156 3.37 -0.56 1.97
N ASP A 157 4.26 0.14 2.69
CA ASP A 157 5.63 0.38 2.24
C ASP A 157 6.40 -0.92 1.98
N ILE A 158 6.29 -1.90 2.90
CA ILE A 158 6.96 -3.18 2.72
C ILE A 158 6.32 -4.00 1.60
N GLY A 159 5.00 -3.90 1.40
CA GLY A 159 4.27 -4.50 0.30
C GLY A 159 4.75 -4.02 -1.06
N ILE A 160 4.88 -2.71 -1.24
CA ILE A 160 5.45 -2.10 -2.47
C ILE A 160 6.91 -2.54 -2.65
N THR A 161 7.69 -2.55 -1.56
CA THR A 161 9.11 -2.98 -1.61
C THR A 161 9.24 -4.43 -2.06
N VAL A 162 8.39 -5.34 -1.55
CA VAL A 162 8.32 -6.74 -1.99
C VAL A 162 7.91 -6.81 -3.47
N ALA A 163 6.83 -6.13 -3.85
CA ALA A 163 6.34 -6.16 -5.24
C ALA A 163 7.43 -5.74 -6.23
N ASN A 164 8.19 -4.69 -5.90
CA ASN A 164 9.28 -4.17 -6.71
C ASN A 164 10.51 -5.08 -6.74
N ALA A 165 10.89 -5.63 -5.59
CA ALA A 165 12.01 -6.55 -5.52
C ALA A 165 11.74 -7.80 -6.39
N TRP A 166 10.59 -8.43 -6.21
CA TRP A 166 10.31 -9.69 -6.88
C TRP A 166 9.82 -9.53 -8.33
N GLY A 167 9.30 -8.36 -8.69
CA GLY A 167 8.69 -8.11 -10.01
C GLY A 167 7.41 -8.89 -10.29
N SER A 168 7.02 -9.81 -9.40
CA SER A 168 5.82 -10.65 -9.40
C SER A 168 4.56 -9.98 -10.00
N ILE A 169 4.08 -8.90 -9.37
CA ILE A 169 2.87 -8.17 -9.76
C ILE A 169 3.04 -7.61 -11.16
N THR A 170 4.14 -6.91 -11.39
CA THR A 170 4.44 -6.24 -12.65
C THR A 170 4.47 -7.20 -13.84
N TYR A 171 5.21 -8.31 -13.76
CA TYR A 171 5.34 -9.22 -14.90
C TYR A 171 4.13 -10.11 -15.09
N ALA A 172 3.44 -10.50 -14.01
CA ALA A 172 2.16 -11.18 -14.12
C ALA A 172 1.11 -10.27 -14.78
N LEU A 173 1.05 -8.98 -14.43
CA LEU A 173 0.16 -8.01 -15.06
C LEU A 173 0.50 -7.84 -16.55
N HIS A 174 1.78 -7.71 -16.91
CA HIS A 174 2.19 -7.61 -18.32
C HIS A 174 1.68 -8.79 -19.14
N LEU A 175 1.82 -10.02 -18.61
CA LEU A 175 1.33 -11.23 -19.27
C LEU A 175 -0.20 -11.23 -19.35
N TYR A 176 -0.91 -10.97 -18.25
CA TYR A 176 -2.37 -10.92 -18.21
C TYR A 176 -2.95 -9.94 -19.24
N ILE A 177 -2.44 -8.70 -19.29
CA ILE A 177 -2.86 -7.71 -20.28
C ILE A 177 -2.57 -8.17 -21.71
N ALA A 178 -1.40 -8.77 -21.97
CA ALA A 178 -1.10 -9.30 -23.31
C ALA A 178 -2.09 -10.40 -23.73
N LEU A 179 -2.48 -11.29 -22.81
CA LEU A 179 -3.44 -12.35 -23.08
C LEU A 179 -4.86 -11.82 -23.35
N LEU A 180 -5.27 -10.75 -22.65
CA LEU A 180 -6.52 -10.04 -22.93
C LEU A 180 -6.50 -9.39 -24.34
N GLN A 181 -5.42 -8.70 -24.68
CA GLN A 181 -5.29 -8.02 -25.99
C GLN A 181 -5.29 -9.00 -27.16
N GLU A 182 -4.68 -10.17 -26.98
CA GLU A 182 -4.70 -11.27 -27.97
C GLU A 182 -6.00 -12.10 -27.92
N LYS A 183 -6.97 -11.74 -27.08
CA LYS A 183 -8.26 -12.44 -26.89
C LYS A 183 -8.11 -13.91 -26.51
N LEU A 184 -7.01 -14.25 -25.86
CA LEU A 184 -6.77 -15.56 -25.26
C LEU A 184 -7.41 -15.67 -23.87
N LEU A 185 -7.65 -14.52 -23.25
CA LEU A 185 -8.57 -14.32 -22.14
C LEU A 185 -9.60 -13.26 -22.56
N THR A 186 -10.84 -13.40 -22.10
CA THR A 186 -11.94 -12.46 -22.37
C THR A 186 -12.24 -11.55 -21.17
N GLY A 187 -11.69 -11.87 -19.98
CA GLY A 187 -11.62 -10.97 -18.83
C GLY A 187 -12.96 -10.36 -18.44
N PRO A 188 -13.17 -9.03 -18.60
CA PRO A 188 -14.42 -8.36 -18.19
C PRO A 188 -15.70 -8.96 -18.78
N ASP A 189 -15.64 -9.57 -19.98
CA ASP A 189 -16.79 -10.22 -20.61
C ASP A 189 -17.07 -11.62 -20.04
N ASN A 190 -16.15 -12.17 -19.24
CA ASN A 190 -16.25 -13.49 -18.62
C ASN A 190 -15.59 -13.51 -17.22
N PRO A 191 -16.37 -13.44 -16.13
CA PRO A 191 -15.85 -13.45 -14.76
C PRO A 191 -14.94 -14.65 -14.41
N GLN A 192 -15.06 -15.78 -15.14
CA GLN A 192 -14.20 -16.95 -14.95
C GLN A 192 -12.77 -16.76 -15.51
N GLU A 193 -12.56 -15.72 -16.31
CA GLU A 193 -11.28 -15.35 -16.92
C GLU A 193 -10.76 -14.00 -16.41
N GLN A 194 -11.51 -13.33 -15.53
CA GLN A 194 -11.15 -12.03 -14.95
C GLN A 194 -10.23 -12.21 -13.74
N TRP A 195 -9.04 -11.61 -13.81
CA TRP A 195 -8.15 -11.46 -12.66
C TRP A 195 -8.43 -10.13 -11.97
N ALA A 196 -9.52 -10.07 -11.21
CA ALA A 196 -10.01 -8.85 -10.57
C ALA A 196 -8.95 -8.13 -9.70
N ASP A 197 -8.08 -8.87 -8.98
CA ASP A 197 -7.00 -8.24 -8.21
C ASP A 197 -6.01 -7.44 -9.09
N MET A 198 -5.76 -7.90 -10.33
CA MET A 198 -4.89 -7.20 -11.30
C MET A 198 -5.59 -6.00 -11.93
N ASP A 199 -6.88 -6.11 -12.21
CA ASP A 199 -7.69 -5.00 -12.71
C ASP A 199 -7.75 -3.87 -11.66
N ALA A 200 -7.99 -4.22 -10.39
CA ALA A 200 -8.01 -3.28 -9.28
C ALA A 200 -6.65 -2.60 -9.06
N VAL A 201 -5.53 -3.34 -9.08
CA VAL A 201 -4.20 -2.73 -8.88
C VAL A 201 -3.80 -1.83 -10.06
N LEU A 202 -4.23 -2.17 -11.28
CA LEU A 202 -4.01 -1.34 -12.45
C LEU A 202 -4.83 -0.04 -12.38
N GLY A 203 -6.09 -0.12 -11.91
CA GLY A 203 -6.95 1.04 -11.68
C GLY A 203 -6.37 1.97 -10.61
N LEU A 204 -5.96 1.42 -9.46
CA LEU A 204 -5.41 2.21 -8.35
C LEU A 204 -4.09 2.92 -8.70
N LEU A 205 -3.14 2.20 -9.31
CA LEU A 205 -1.80 2.74 -9.56
C LEU A 205 -1.68 3.43 -10.93
N GLY A 206 -2.58 3.12 -11.85
CA GLY A 206 -2.58 3.61 -13.23
C GLY A 206 -1.46 3.03 -14.12
N ASN A 207 -1.68 3.11 -15.43
CA ASN A 207 -0.79 2.55 -16.45
C ASN A 207 0.67 3.01 -16.33
N SER A 208 0.91 4.25 -15.89
CA SER A 208 2.26 4.83 -15.77
C SER A 208 3.20 4.07 -14.83
N ASN A 209 2.66 3.33 -13.86
CA ASN A 209 3.44 2.49 -12.95
C ASN A 209 3.95 1.21 -13.64
N PHE A 210 3.18 0.68 -14.58
CA PHE A 210 3.46 -0.60 -15.24
C PHE A 210 4.01 -0.46 -16.66
N TYR A 211 3.73 0.65 -17.34
CA TYR A 211 4.05 0.84 -18.75
C TYR A 211 4.76 2.17 -19.02
N VAL A 212 5.90 2.10 -19.71
CA VAL A 212 6.55 3.30 -20.25
C VAL A 212 5.62 3.93 -21.30
N GLY A 213 5.41 5.25 -21.18
CA GLY A 213 4.51 6.01 -22.03
C GLY A 213 3.05 6.06 -21.55
N ASN A 214 2.69 5.46 -20.41
CA ASN A 214 1.32 5.49 -19.86
C ASN A 214 0.23 4.86 -20.75
N GLU A 215 0.62 3.96 -21.66
CA GLU A 215 -0.29 3.32 -22.62
C GLU A 215 -0.19 1.80 -22.52
N LEU A 216 -1.31 1.10 -22.70
CA LEU A 216 -1.31 -0.36 -22.82
C LEU A 216 -0.73 -0.78 -24.17
N PRO A 217 0.14 -1.81 -24.21
CA PRO A 217 0.60 -2.39 -25.47
C PRO A 217 -0.55 -3.08 -26.22
N LYS A 218 -0.49 -3.11 -27.56
CA LYS A 218 -1.54 -3.68 -28.43
C LYS A 218 -1.01 -4.70 -29.45
N THR A 219 0.29 -4.97 -29.41
CA THR A 219 0.97 -5.85 -30.38
C THR A 219 2.01 -6.68 -29.66
N THR A 220 2.37 -7.83 -30.23
CA THR A 220 3.42 -8.72 -29.69
C THR A 220 4.76 -8.02 -29.48
N ASP A 221 5.18 -7.18 -30.41
CA ASP A 221 6.38 -6.33 -30.26
C ASP A 221 6.22 -5.33 -29.10
N GLY A 222 5.03 -4.73 -28.98
CA GLY A 222 4.69 -3.83 -27.88
C GLY A 222 4.79 -4.51 -26.51
N TYR A 223 4.27 -5.73 -26.36
CA TYR A 223 4.35 -6.49 -25.10
C TYR A 223 5.81 -6.72 -24.71
N PHE A 224 6.61 -7.28 -25.64
CA PHE A 224 8.01 -7.60 -25.40
C PHE A 224 8.85 -6.34 -25.07
N LYS A 225 8.67 -5.27 -25.85
CA LYS A 225 9.40 -4.02 -25.65
C LYS A 225 9.06 -3.40 -24.30
N LYS A 226 7.77 -3.30 -23.93
CA LYS A 226 7.36 -2.70 -22.66
C LYS A 226 7.79 -3.55 -21.46
N SER A 227 7.74 -4.88 -21.55
CA SER A 227 8.24 -5.76 -20.49
C SER A 227 9.75 -5.61 -20.30
N CYS A 228 10.52 -5.53 -21.38
CA CYS A 228 11.97 -5.30 -21.32
C CYS A 228 12.32 -3.94 -20.71
N LEU A 229 11.62 -2.87 -21.11
CA LEU A 229 11.81 -1.54 -20.51
C LEU A 229 11.53 -1.57 -18.99
N GLN A 230 10.56 -2.36 -18.55
CA GLN A 230 10.25 -2.53 -17.13
C GLN A 230 11.32 -3.35 -16.39
N MET A 231 11.89 -4.38 -17.04
CA MET A 231 13.08 -5.12 -16.57
C MET A 231 14.36 -4.28 -16.53
N GLY A 232 14.31 -3.04 -17.01
CA GLY A 232 15.47 -2.15 -17.02
C GLY A 232 16.34 -2.33 -18.26
N THR A 233 15.81 -2.83 -19.38
CA THR A 233 16.47 -2.69 -20.68
C THR A 233 16.40 -1.22 -21.13
N SER A 234 17.50 -0.69 -21.66
CA SER A 234 17.57 0.67 -22.19
C SER A 234 16.69 0.83 -23.43
N ALA A 235 15.93 1.94 -23.50
CA ALA A 235 15.13 2.26 -24.70
C ALA A 235 15.97 2.36 -25.98
N ALA A 236 17.25 2.71 -25.85
CA ALA A 236 18.19 2.76 -26.97
C ALA A 236 18.47 1.39 -27.60
N ALA A 237 18.19 0.28 -26.89
CA ALA A 237 18.34 -1.07 -27.41
C ALA A 237 17.31 -1.40 -28.51
N PHE A 238 16.22 -0.62 -28.60
CA PHE A 238 15.13 -0.79 -29.56
C PHE A 238 15.15 0.22 -30.72
N ILE A 239 16.25 0.94 -30.92
CA ILE A 239 16.44 1.88 -32.06
C ILE A 239 17.14 1.14 -33.21
N GLU A 240 16.54 1.15 -34.41
CA GLU A 240 17.14 0.57 -35.61
C GLU A 240 18.53 1.19 -35.91
N ASN A 241 19.46 0.35 -36.38
CA ASN A 241 20.87 0.63 -36.70
C ASN A 241 21.93 0.56 -35.57
N LYS A 242 21.59 0.15 -34.34
CA LYS A 242 22.61 -0.15 -33.29
C LYS A 242 22.86 -1.63 -32.98
N HIS A 243 22.11 -2.56 -33.59
CA HIS A 243 22.28 -4.00 -33.41
C HIS A 243 23.69 -4.55 -33.72
N LYS A 244 24.51 -3.80 -34.46
CA LYS A 244 25.89 -4.19 -34.81
C LYS A 244 26.92 -4.01 -33.68
N ARG A 245 26.55 -3.43 -32.53
CA ARG A 245 27.50 -3.07 -31.46
C ARG A 245 27.20 -3.67 -30.08
N ILE A 246 26.18 -4.53 -29.98
CA ILE A 246 25.78 -5.20 -28.74
C ILE A 246 26.55 -6.51 -28.65
N GLN A 247 27.49 -6.63 -27.70
CA GLN A 247 28.27 -7.86 -27.48
C GLN A 247 27.84 -8.57 -26.19
N ASN A 248 27.37 -7.82 -25.18
CA ASN A 248 26.96 -8.35 -23.88
C ASN A 248 25.60 -7.80 -23.41
N MET A 249 24.90 -8.56 -22.57
CA MET A 249 23.59 -8.18 -22.01
C MET A 249 23.69 -6.93 -21.08
N SER A 250 24.87 -6.67 -20.53
CA SER A 250 25.20 -5.43 -19.81
C SER A 250 25.16 -4.17 -20.69
N ASP A 251 25.38 -4.32 -22.00
CA ASP A 251 25.44 -3.19 -22.94
C ASP A 251 24.05 -2.59 -23.22
N ILE A 252 23.01 -3.38 -22.97
CA ILE A 252 21.60 -2.97 -23.12
C ILE A 252 20.90 -2.70 -21.79
N ALA A 253 21.58 -2.88 -20.66
CA ALA A 253 21.03 -2.57 -19.35
C ALA A 253 20.93 -1.04 -19.15
N SER A 254 19.81 -0.60 -18.61
CA SER A 254 19.59 0.76 -18.15
C SER A 254 20.46 1.02 -16.92
N ARG A 255 21.09 2.20 -16.87
CA ARG A 255 21.81 2.66 -15.68
C ARG A 255 20.90 2.80 -14.45
N SER A 256 19.61 3.05 -14.68
CA SER A 256 18.61 3.19 -13.61
C SER A 256 18.04 1.85 -13.13
N GLY A 257 18.41 0.73 -13.77
CA GLY A 257 17.88 -0.59 -13.44
C GLY A 257 16.39 -0.76 -13.80
N PRO A 258 15.75 -1.81 -13.23
CA PRO A 258 14.33 -2.07 -13.40
C PRO A 258 13.45 -0.92 -12.88
N ARG A 259 12.30 -0.70 -13.53
CA ARG A 259 11.30 0.24 -13.05
C ARG A 259 10.40 -0.45 -12.02
N GLY A 260 10.25 0.16 -10.85
CA GLY A 260 9.31 -0.25 -9.81
C GLY A 260 8.00 0.54 -9.85
N ILE A 261 6.99 -0.03 -9.21
CA ILE A 261 5.79 0.65 -8.73
C ILE A 261 6.22 1.81 -7.83
N LYS A 262 5.70 3.00 -8.11
CA LYS A 262 5.82 4.19 -7.27
C LYS A 262 4.61 4.28 -6.38
N GLU A 263 4.80 4.79 -5.18
CA GLU A 263 3.69 4.96 -4.24
C GLU A 263 2.75 6.08 -4.69
N GLY A 264 1.45 5.87 -4.49
CA GLY A 264 0.37 6.78 -4.87
C GLY A 264 -0.36 7.44 -3.70
N ILE A 265 0.24 7.46 -2.50
CA ILE A 265 -0.35 8.04 -1.27
C ILE A 265 0.38 9.32 -0.75
N PRO A 266 0.58 10.35 -1.60
CA PRO A 266 1.41 11.51 -1.27
C PRO A 266 0.92 12.34 -0.07
N VAL A 267 -0.38 12.34 0.26
CA VAL A 267 -0.93 13.06 1.41
C VAL A 267 -0.65 12.29 2.69
N SER A 268 -0.94 10.99 2.72
CA SER A 268 -0.74 10.09 3.86
C SER A 268 0.74 10.03 4.26
N ARG A 269 1.64 10.07 3.29
CA ARG A 269 3.11 10.12 3.46
C ARG A 269 3.60 11.29 4.31
N MET A 270 2.92 12.43 4.26
CA MET A 270 3.33 13.64 4.98
C MET A 270 3.28 13.47 6.52
N PHE A 271 2.67 12.39 6.99
CA PHE A 271 2.52 12.07 8.41
C PHE A 271 3.52 11.02 8.92
N GLU A 272 4.36 10.44 8.06
CA GLU A 272 5.29 9.35 8.42
C GLU A 272 6.32 9.78 9.45
N ASP A 273 6.98 10.93 9.24
CA ASP A 273 7.94 11.47 10.20
C ASP A 273 7.35 11.62 11.60
N ARG A 274 6.06 11.98 11.69
CA ARG A 274 5.39 12.20 12.96
C ARG A 274 4.92 10.90 13.60
N TYR A 275 4.25 10.02 12.85
CA TYR A 275 3.54 8.88 13.41
C TYR A 275 4.20 7.52 13.15
N LEU A 276 5.17 7.42 12.24
CA LEU A 276 5.98 6.20 12.04
C LEU A 276 7.36 6.35 12.69
N HIS A 277 8.05 7.47 12.44
CA HIS A 277 9.44 7.66 12.88
C HIS A 277 9.58 8.44 14.18
N ASN A 278 8.55 9.21 14.57
CA ASN A 278 8.56 10.11 15.72
C ASN A 278 9.74 11.12 15.67
N THR A 279 10.14 11.51 14.46
CA THR A 279 11.21 12.47 14.14
C THR A 279 10.65 13.85 13.77
N GLY A 280 9.38 13.93 13.36
CA GLY A 280 8.73 15.16 12.92
C GLY A 280 8.12 15.98 14.05
N GLN A 281 8.73 17.13 14.38
CA GLN A 281 7.98 18.27 14.90
C GLN A 281 7.31 18.97 13.72
N VAL A 282 5.98 18.93 13.68
CA VAL A 282 5.22 19.62 12.64
C VAL A 282 4.38 20.71 13.28
N ASP A 283 4.73 21.96 12.95
CA ASP A 283 3.85 23.10 13.11
C ASP A 283 2.81 23.03 11.98
N TRP A 284 1.58 22.67 12.35
CA TRP A 284 0.45 22.56 11.43
C TRP A 284 -0.10 23.95 11.14
N THR A 285 0.66 24.75 10.39
CA THR A 285 0.15 26.03 9.90
C THR A 285 -0.84 25.78 8.76
N PRO A 286 -1.80 26.68 8.53
CA PRO A 286 -2.71 26.59 7.38
C PRO A 286 -1.95 26.40 6.05
N GLU A 287 -0.81 27.08 5.87
CA GLU A 287 0.01 27.00 4.65
C GLU A 287 0.58 25.59 4.46
N HIS A 288 0.98 24.94 5.54
CA HIS A 288 1.48 23.57 5.48
C HIS A 288 0.36 22.60 5.12
N VAL A 289 -0.83 22.75 5.69
CA VAL A 289 -1.98 21.90 5.35
C VAL A 289 -2.41 22.14 3.89
N ASP A 290 -2.39 23.39 3.42
CA ASP A 290 -2.68 23.73 2.01
C ASP A 290 -1.67 23.10 1.05
N ASP A 291 -0.37 23.13 1.38
CA ASP A 291 0.67 22.43 0.61
C ASP A 291 0.39 20.92 0.55
N ILE A 292 0.08 20.29 1.68
CA ILE A 292 -0.24 18.85 1.74
C ILE A 292 -1.44 18.53 0.85
N VAL A 293 -2.56 19.24 1.01
CA VAL A 293 -3.78 19.03 0.21
C VAL A 293 -3.50 19.24 -1.28
N SER A 294 -2.63 20.20 -1.63
CA SER A 294 -2.26 20.45 -3.04
C SER A 294 -1.49 19.29 -3.70
N ARG A 295 -0.99 18.32 -2.93
CA ARG A 295 -0.33 17.12 -3.45
C ARG A 295 -1.30 15.99 -3.79
N SER A 296 -2.57 16.12 -3.42
CA SER A 296 -3.63 15.16 -3.74
C SER A 296 -3.66 14.83 -5.22
N LEU A 297 -3.83 13.54 -5.53
CA LEU A 297 -4.07 13.02 -6.87
C LEU A 297 -5.57 12.90 -7.21
N TRP A 298 -6.42 13.40 -6.30
CA TRP A 298 -7.87 13.41 -6.39
C TRP A 298 -8.38 14.85 -6.44
N GLU A 299 -9.45 15.09 -7.19
CA GLU A 299 -10.11 16.37 -7.36
C GLU A 299 -11.59 16.31 -6.99
N GLU A 300 -12.15 17.45 -6.60
CA GLU A 300 -13.56 17.58 -6.23
C GLU A 300 -14.43 17.55 -7.48
N GLU A 301 -15.44 16.68 -7.48
CA GLU A 301 -16.47 16.68 -8.51
C GLU A 301 -17.37 17.92 -8.31
N GLU A 302 -17.47 18.73 -9.35
CA GLU A 302 -18.34 19.91 -9.37
C GLU A 302 -19.79 19.49 -9.67
N ASP A 303 -20.38 18.62 -8.85
CA ASP A 303 -21.80 18.27 -8.96
C ASP A 303 -22.66 19.17 -8.07
N GLU A 304 -23.43 20.06 -8.72
CA GLU A 304 -24.22 21.12 -8.08
C GLU A 304 -25.29 20.57 -7.12
N GLU A 305 -25.86 19.38 -7.38
CA GLU A 305 -26.88 18.74 -6.52
C GLU A 305 -26.31 18.16 -5.23
N GLU A 306 -25.05 17.69 -5.23
CA GLU A 306 -24.42 17.06 -4.06
C GLU A 306 -23.75 18.10 -3.13
N GLN A 307 -23.37 19.24 -3.71
CA GLN A 307 -22.92 20.42 -2.98
C GLN A 307 -24.01 20.98 -2.05
N GLU A 308 -25.29 20.90 -2.42
CA GLU A 308 -26.43 21.30 -1.56
C GLU A 308 -26.61 20.40 -0.33
N ASN A 309 -26.29 19.10 -0.44
CA ASN A 309 -26.30 18.17 0.69
C ASN A 309 -25.01 18.21 1.52
N GLY A 310 -24.05 19.07 1.14
CA GLY A 310 -22.75 19.13 1.78
C GLY A 310 -21.93 17.85 1.62
N THR A 311 -22.24 17.02 0.62
CA THR A 311 -21.42 15.83 0.29
C THR A 311 -20.38 16.26 -0.74
N LEU A 312 -19.11 16.02 -0.43
CA LEU A 312 -18.00 16.30 -1.34
C LEU A 312 -17.59 14.95 -1.94
N VAL A 313 -17.75 14.80 -3.25
CA VAL A 313 -17.26 13.63 -3.98
C VAL A 313 -15.92 13.97 -4.61
N LEU A 314 -14.96 13.05 -4.51
CA LEU A 314 -13.66 13.17 -5.15
C LEU A 314 -13.53 12.10 -6.23
N SER A 315 -13.02 12.49 -7.39
CA SER A 315 -12.59 11.58 -8.46
C SER A 315 -11.08 11.63 -8.67
N PRO A 316 -10.48 10.56 -9.20
CA PRO A 316 -9.09 10.58 -9.62
C PRO A 316 -8.89 11.66 -10.69
N ILE A 317 -7.74 12.34 -10.67
CA ILE A 317 -7.42 13.30 -11.74
C ILE A 317 -7.18 12.54 -13.05
N ASP A 318 -8.11 12.70 -14.00
CA ASP A 318 -8.05 12.06 -15.32
C ASP A 318 -7.11 12.77 -16.29
N ASP A 319 -6.93 14.09 -16.15
CA ASP A 319 -6.05 14.89 -17.02
C ASP A 319 -4.57 14.48 -16.84
N PRO A 320 -3.91 13.92 -17.88
CA PRO A 320 -2.54 13.45 -17.78
C PRO A 320 -1.50 14.54 -17.49
N GLU A 321 -1.70 15.76 -17.99
CA GLU A 321 -0.78 16.88 -17.73
C GLU A 321 -1.00 17.43 -16.32
N LYS A 322 -2.25 17.59 -15.88
CA LYS A 322 -2.58 17.99 -14.50
C LYS A 322 -2.04 16.98 -13.48
N LEU A 323 -2.21 15.68 -13.75
CA LEU A 323 -1.66 14.61 -12.93
C LEU A 323 -0.13 14.63 -12.91
N ARG A 324 0.51 14.92 -14.05
CA ARG A 324 1.97 15.05 -14.14
C ARG A 324 2.50 16.24 -13.35
N GLU A 325 1.80 17.37 -13.38
CA GLU A 325 2.13 18.56 -12.59
C GLU A 325 1.99 18.29 -11.09
N ARG A 326 0.87 17.68 -10.66
CA ARG A 326 0.65 17.27 -9.26
C ARG A 326 1.71 16.30 -8.78
N ARG A 327 2.05 15.28 -9.57
CA ARG A 327 3.12 14.32 -9.26
C ARG A 327 4.52 14.96 -9.19
N LYS A 328 4.78 16.04 -9.93
CA LYS A 328 6.02 16.83 -9.79
C LYS A 328 5.99 17.64 -8.49
N ALA A 329 4.86 18.28 -8.16
CA ALA A 329 4.70 19.05 -6.93
C ALA A 329 4.82 18.17 -5.68
N ALA A 330 4.21 16.98 -5.69
CA ALA A 330 4.30 15.99 -4.61
C ALA A 330 5.76 15.55 -4.29
N LYS A 331 6.66 15.63 -5.27
CA LYS A 331 8.09 15.30 -5.12
C LYS A 331 8.95 16.47 -4.66
N GLN A 332 8.44 17.69 -4.67
CA GLN A 332 9.17 18.87 -4.23
C GLN A 332 8.93 19.09 -2.73
N HIS A 333 9.98 19.46 -1.99
CA HIS A 333 9.82 19.91 -0.61
C HIS A 333 8.95 21.17 -0.58
N ALA A 334 8.10 21.27 0.45
CA ALA A 334 7.17 22.37 0.66
C ALA A 334 7.87 23.73 0.40
N LYS A 335 7.44 24.44 -0.63
CA LYS A 335 7.80 25.85 -0.76
C LYS A 335 7.00 26.58 0.31
N LYS A 336 7.67 27.29 1.22
CA LYS A 336 7.01 28.28 2.07
C LYS A 336 6.30 29.27 1.15
N THR A 337 4.99 29.14 1.00
CA THR A 337 4.18 30.13 0.30
C THR A 337 4.19 31.39 1.15
N ALA A 338 4.67 32.50 0.58
CA ALA A 338 4.65 33.80 1.25
C ALA A 338 3.22 34.39 1.33
N ASP A 339 2.29 33.82 0.56
CA ASP A 339 0.94 34.36 0.34
C ASP A 339 -0.14 33.77 1.28
N GLY A 340 0.25 33.05 2.33
CA GLY A 340 -0.69 32.40 3.25
C GLY A 340 -1.43 31.21 2.60
N ALA A 341 -2.32 30.58 3.36
CA ALA A 341 -3.13 29.47 2.85
C ALA A 341 -4.28 29.96 1.96
N ARG A 342 -4.59 29.19 0.91
CA ARG A 342 -5.67 29.52 -0.05
C ARG A 342 -7.07 29.38 0.55
N LEU A 343 -7.24 28.49 1.52
CA LEU A 343 -8.52 28.16 2.14
C LEU A 343 -8.53 28.52 3.63
N SER A 344 -9.73 28.69 4.20
CA SER A 344 -9.87 28.85 5.64
C SER A 344 -9.45 27.56 6.38
N PRO A 345 -8.99 27.64 7.64
CA PRO A 345 -8.57 26.46 8.40
C PRO A 345 -9.61 25.33 8.46
N GLU A 346 -10.89 25.66 8.56
CA GLU A 346 -12.00 24.69 8.53
C GLU A 346 -12.06 23.94 7.19
N LYS A 347 -12.01 24.69 6.08
CA LYS A 347 -12.01 24.10 4.73
C LYS A 347 -10.77 23.25 4.48
N LEU A 348 -9.61 23.66 5.01
CA LEU A 348 -8.37 22.88 4.92
C LEU A 348 -8.44 21.57 5.69
N VAL A 349 -8.96 21.58 6.93
CA VAL A 349 -9.12 20.35 7.72
C VAL A 349 -10.08 19.39 7.02
N ARG A 350 -11.18 19.90 6.46
CA ARG A 350 -12.12 19.10 5.68
C ARG A 350 -11.47 18.51 4.44
N ALA A 351 -10.80 19.32 3.61
CA ALA A 351 -10.10 18.86 2.42
C ALA A 351 -9.01 17.82 2.75
N LEU A 352 -8.27 18.00 3.85
CA LEU A 352 -7.30 17.02 4.31
C LEU A 352 -7.94 15.69 4.70
N ALA A 353 -9.07 15.73 5.42
CA ALA A 353 -9.77 14.51 5.82
C ALA A 353 -10.25 13.70 4.61
N ILE A 354 -10.78 14.38 3.60
CA ILE A 354 -11.32 13.73 2.39
C ILE A 354 -10.18 13.17 1.52
N THR A 355 -9.08 13.92 1.35
CA THR A 355 -7.92 13.44 0.58
C THR A 355 -7.23 12.24 1.25
N LEU A 356 -7.14 12.21 2.59
CA LEU A 356 -6.70 11.03 3.33
C LEU A 356 -7.65 9.84 3.15
N GLN A 357 -8.97 10.08 3.11
CA GLN A 357 -9.96 9.03 2.85
C GLN A 357 -9.82 8.46 1.44
N ALA A 358 -9.58 9.29 0.43
CA ALA A 358 -9.38 8.86 -0.96
C ALA A 358 -8.12 7.98 -1.12
N GLU A 359 -7.04 8.29 -0.40
CA GLU A 359 -5.83 7.45 -0.38
C GLU A 359 -5.97 6.17 0.45
N SER A 360 -7.02 6.07 1.28
CA SER A 360 -7.16 4.96 2.21
C SER A 360 -7.31 3.60 1.51
N LEU A 361 -7.93 3.57 0.33
CA LEU A 361 -8.10 2.35 -0.47
C LEU A 361 -6.74 1.82 -0.97
N GLU A 362 -5.95 2.67 -1.62
CA GLU A 362 -4.61 2.28 -2.10
C GLU A 362 -3.70 1.86 -0.93
N MET A 363 -3.72 2.63 0.17
CA MET A 363 -2.93 2.32 1.36
C MET A 363 -3.32 1.00 2.01
N SER A 364 -4.59 0.59 1.89
CA SER A 364 -5.10 -0.68 2.45
C SER A 364 -4.94 -1.86 1.51
N PHE A 365 -4.56 -1.62 0.25
CA PHE A 365 -4.44 -2.67 -0.76
C PHE A 365 -3.39 -3.70 -0.32
N THR A 366 -3.77 -4.98 -0.32
CA THR A 366 -2.93 -6.05 0.24
C THR A 366 -1.87 -6.52 -0.75
N TYR A 367 -0.84 -5.70 -0.98
CA TYR A 367 0.24 -5.96 -1.93
C TYR A 367 1.02 -7.26 -1.64
N LEU A 368 1.19 -7.64 -0.37
CA LEU A 368 1.83 -8.91 -0.01
C LEU A 368 0.99 -10.12 -0.45
N THR A 369 -0.33 -10.01 -0.37
CA THR A 369 -1.26 -11.04 -0.85
C THR A 369 -1.21 -11.13 -2.38
N LEU A 370 -1.29 -9.99 -3.07
CA LEU A 370 -1.19 -9.97 -4.53
C LEU A 370 0.16 -10.47 -5.03
N HIS A 371 1.26 -10.13 -4.35
CA HIS A 371 2.59 -10.67 -4.62
C HIS A 371 2.60 -12.21 -4.64
N ARG A 372 2.05 -12.84 -3.59
CA ARG A 372 2.01 -14.31 -3.48
C ARG A 372 1.13 -14.93 -4.56
N SER A 373 -0.08 -14.41 -4.77
CA SER A 373 -1.00 -14.88 -5.82
C SER A 373 -0.34 -14.76 -7.20
N ALA A 374 0.27 -13.61 -7.50
CA ALA A 374 0.99 -13.39 -8.75
C ALA A 374 2.17 -14.36 -8.92
N TRP A 375 2.91 -14.65 -7.86
CA TRP A 375 4.01 -15.61 -7.94
C TRP A 375 3.53 -17.04 -8.19
N GLU A 376 2.46 -17.47 -7.52
CA GLU A 376 1.85 -18.79 -7.77
C GLU A 376 1.28 -18.90 -9.19
N MET A 377 0.68 -17.82 -9.70
CA MET A 377 0.23 -17.75 -11.09
C MET A 377 1.39 -17.95 -12.06
N LEU A 378 2.51 -17.25 -11.83
CA LEU A 378 3.71 -17.38 -12.67
C LEU A 378 4.32 -18.79 -12.58
N ARG A 379 4.30 -19.44 -11.41
CA ARG A 379 4.70 -20.85 -11.28
C ARG A 379 3.82 -21.75 -12.15
N ALA A 380 2.49 -21.60 -12.10
CA ALA A 380 1.57 -22.38 -12.91
C ALA A 380 1.80 -22.18 -14.42
N VAL A 381 2.02 -20.94 -14.85
CA VAL A 381 2.38 -20.62 -16.25
C VAL A 381 3.70 -21.28 -16.64
N ARG A 382 4.74 -21.18 -15.79
CA ARG A 382 6.04 -21.80 -16.05
C ARG A 382 5.91 -23.32 -16.18
N ASP A 383 5.20 -23.97 -15.26
CA ASP A 383 5.01 -25.42 -15.26
C ASP A 383 4.27 -25.89 -16.52
N SER A 384 3.24 -25.14 -16.94
CA SER A 384 2.53 -25.38 -18.21
C SER A 384 3.46 -25.26 -19.41
N CYS A 385 4.23 -24.17 -19.49
CA CYS A 385 5.11 -23.85 -20.61
C CYS A 385 6.44 -24.62 -20.63
N GLU A 386 6.81 -25.29 -19.53
CA GLU A 386 8.14 -25.86 -19.31
C GLU A 386 8.62 -26.80 -20.44
N PRO A 387 7.80 -27.75 -20.95
CA PRO A 387 8.25 -28.66 -22.00
C PRO A 387 8.77 -27.92 -23.24
N LEU A 388 8.03 -26.90 -23.67
CA LEU A 388 8.32 -26.13 -24.87
C LEU A 388 9.44 -25.09 -24.64
N LEU A 389 9.52 -24.52 -23.44
CA LEU A 389 10.63 -23.66 -23.04
C LEU A 389 11.96 -24.42 -23.04
N ARG A 390 11.99 -25.63 -22.48
CA ARG A 390 13.18 -26.50 -22.47
C ARG A 390 13.60 -26.93 -23.88
N GLU A 391 12.63 -27.27 -24.73
CA GLU A 391 12.89 -27.64 -26.12
C GLU A 391 13.58 -26.50 -26.88
N ARG A 392 13.10 -25.26 -26.71
CA ARG A 392 13.53 -24.09 -27.51
C ARG A 392 14.79 -23.41 -26.99
N PHE A 393 14.90 -23.28 -25.67
CA PHE A 393 15.94 -22.48 -25.02
C PHE A 393 16.91 -23.33 -24.20
N GLY A 394 16.71 -24.64 -24.18
CA GLY A 394 17.49 -25.58 -23.38
C GLY A 394 17.13 -25.54 -21.89
N PRO A 395 17.71 -26.43 -21.08
CA PRO A 395 17.44 -26.50 -19.64
C PRO A 395 17.93 -25.25 -18.87
N GLY A 396 18.78 -24.42 -19.47
CA GLY A 396 19.30 -23.18 -18.87
C GLY A 396 18.42 -21.95 -19.06
N TYR A 397 17.20 -22.09 -19.59
CA TYR A 397 16.27 -20.95 -19.75
C TYR A 397 15.91 -20.28 -18.41
N MET A 398 16.01 -21.04 -17.31
CA MET A 398 15.83 -20.60 -15.93
C MET A 398 16.69 -21.46 -15.01
N GLU A 399 17.64 -20.86 -14.29
CA GLU A 399 18.55 -21.57 -13.38
C GLU A 399 18.03 -21.64 -11.95
N ARG A 400 17.30 -20.60 -11.52
CA ARG A 400 16.78 -20.44 -10.16
C ARG A 400 15.35 -19.95 -10.21
N GLU A 401 14.57 -20.31 -9.20
CA GLU A 401 13.18 -19.86 -9.11
C GLU A 401 13.04 -18.34 -9.06
N SER A 402 14.02 -17.62 -8.52
CA SER A 402 14.06 -16.15 -8.51
C SER A 402 14.01 -15.50 -9.90
N GLN A 403 14.32 -16.25 -10.96
CA GLN A 403 14.27 -15.79 -12.35
C GLN A 403 12.87 -15.96 -12.98
N MET A 404 11.84 -16.34 -12.20
CA MET A 404 10.46 -16.51 -12.68
C MET A 404 9.95 -15.35 -13.56
N PRO A 405 10.22 -14.07 -13.26
CA PRO A 405 9.90 -12.95 -14.16
C PRO A 405 10.35 -13.12 -15.62
N TRP A 406 11.49 -13.78 -15.86
CA TRP A 406 12.06 -13.93 -17.21
C TRP A 406 11.25 -14.88 -18.09
N VAL A 407 10.45 -15.76 -17.50
CA VAL A 407 9.53 -16.65 -18.22
C VAL A 407 8.59 -15.84 -19.10
N VAL A 408 8.09 -14.70 -18.60
CA VAL A 408 7.23 -13.79 -19.37
C VAL A 408 7.97 -13.21 -20.58
N GLY A 409 9.24 -12.85 -20.40
CA GLY A 409 10.10 -12.39 -21.50
C GLY A 409 10.28 -13.44 -22.59
N TRP A 410 10.48 -14.72 -22.22
CA TRP A 410 10.57 -15.82 -23.17
C TRP A 410 9.27 -16.03 -23.95
N ILE A 411 8.11 -15.99 -23.27
CA ILE A 411 6.79 -16.12 -23.89
C ILE A 411 6.57 -15.00 -24.92
N PHE A 412 6.88 -13.76 -24.58
CA PHE A 412 6.75 -12.65 -25.52
C PHE A 412 7.75 -12.72 -26.66
N MET A 413 8.98 -13.15 -26.41
CA MET A 413 9.99 -13.31 -27.46
C MET A 413 9.56 -14.33 -28.51
N THR A 414 8.91 -15.43 -28.13
CA THR A 414 8.38 -16.39 -29.11
C THR A 414 7.19 -15.83 -29.89
N ALA A 415 6.31 -15.08 -29.22
CA ALA A 415 5.16 -14.45 -29.88
C ALA A 415 5.60 -13.43 -30.94
N VAL A 416 6.65 -12.64 -30.66
CA VAL A 416 7.27 -11.72 -31.64
C VAL A 416 7.83 -12.47 -32.85
N ARG A 417 8.29 -13.71 -32.69
CA ARG A 417 8.77 -14.57 -33.78
C ARG A 417 7.65 -15.26 -34.56
N GLY A 418 6.39 -14.91 -34.29
CA GLY A 418 5.22 -15.44 -34.97
C GLY A 418 4.65 -16.72 -34.34
N ASP A 419 5.08 -17.09 -33.13
CA ASP A 419 4.62 -18.30 -32.46
C ASP A 419 3.92 -18.00 -31.13
N GLY A 420 2.60 -18.07 -31.17
CA GLY A 420 1.72 -17.84 -30.03
C GLY A 420 1.48 -19.06 -29.12
N THR A 421 2.13 -20.21 -29.37
CA THR A 421 1.86 -21.45 -28.62
C THR A 421 2.07 -21.27 -27.11
N LEU A 422 3.18 -20.62 -26.73
CA LEU A 422 3.47 -20.33 -25.32
C LEU A 422 2.45 -19.36 -24.69
N MET A 423 1.89 -18.42 -25.46
CA MET A 423 0.83 -17.54 -24.95
C MET A 423 -0.46 -18.32 -24.71
N GLN A 424 -0.81 -19.27 -25.58
CA GLN A 424 -2.00 -20.12 -25.42
C GLN A 424 -1.88 -21.04 -24.18
N MET A 425 -0.69 -21.62 -23.97
CA MET A 425 -0.39 -22.43 -22.79
C MET A 425 -0.44 -21.61 -21.50
N ALA A 426 0.06 -20.37 -21.55
CA ALA A 426 -0.02 -19.42 -20.44
C ALA A 426 -1.47 -19.03 -20.13
N ALA A 427 -2.29 -18.73 -21.15
CA ALA A 427 -3.71 -18.42 -20.97
C ALA A 427 -4.47 -19.57 -20.33
N THR A 428 -4.22 -20.81 -20.78
CA THR A 428 -4.85 -22.00 -20.22
C THR A 428 -4.49 -22.17 -18.73
N ALA A 429 -3.21 -21.99 -18.38
CA ALA A 429 -2.76 -22.08 -16.99
C ALA A 429 -3.35 -20.96 -16.11
N MET A 430 -3.38 -19.73 -16.62
CA MET A 430 -3.97 -18.60 -15.89
C MET A 430 -5.46 -18.79 -15.66
N LYS A 431 -6.21 -19.16 -16.71
CA LYS A 431 -7.64 -19.44 -16.62
C LYS A 431 -7.94 -20.49 -15.55
N ALA A 432 -7.22 -21.61 -15.54
CA ALA A 432 -7.42 -22.66 -14.54
C ALA A 432 -7.21 -22.18 -13.09
N ARG A 433 -6.25 -21.28 -12.85
CA ARG A 433 -6.00 -20.68 -11.52
C ARG A 433 -7.05 -19.64 -11.15
N ILE A 434 -7.52 -18.83 -12.11
CA ILE A 434 -8.60 -17.87 -11.89
C ILE A 434 -9.90 -18.62 -11.53
N GLU A 435 -10.24 -19.68 -12.27
CA GLU A 435 -11.38 -20.56 -11.98
C GLU A 435 -11.28 -21.22 -10.60
N ALA A 436 -10.06 -21.51 -10.13
CA ALA A 436 -9.81 -22.03 -8.78
C ALA A 436 -9.97 -20.96 -7.67
N GLY A 437 -10.20 -19.70 -8.02
CA GLY A 437 -10.51 -18.61 -7.09
C GLY A 437 -9.35 -17.67 -6.75
N ASP A 438 -8.21 -17.79 -7.42
CA ASP A 438 -7.01 -17.00 -7.10
C ASP A 438 -7.05 -15.55 -7.58
N GLY A 439 -7.97 -15.24 -8.50
CA GLY A 439 -8.06 -13.94 -9.17
C GLY A 439 -8.64 -12.79 -8.32
N ALA A 440 -9.16 -13.05 -7.12
CA ALA A 440 -9.85 -12.04 -6.30
C ALA A 440 -9.46 -12.11 -4.81
N THR A 441 -8.26 -12.59 -4.50
CA THR A 441 -7.82 -12.81 -3.12
C THR A 441 -7.56 -11.51 -2.37
N ALA A 442 -6.94 -10.52 -3.02
CA ALA A 442 -6.69 -9.22 -2.41
C ALA A 442 -8.00 -8.44 -2.22
N LEU A 443 -8.87 -8.45 -3.23
CA LEU A 443 -10.20 -7.81 -3.16
C LEU A 443 -11.08 -8.41 -2.05
N ARG A 444 -11.08 -9.74 -1.88
CA ARG A 444 -11.79 -10.37 -0.75
C ARG A 444 -11.29 -9.87 0.61
N LYS A 445 -10.01 -9.54 0.75
CA LYS A 445 -9.49 -8.94 1.99
C LYS A 445 -9.94 -7.49 2.14
N LEU A 446 -9.93 -6.70 1.07
CA LEU A 446 -10.45 -5.32 1.09
C LEU A 446 -11.94 -5.25 1.44
N HIS A 447 -12.76 -6.15 0.90
CA HIS A 447 -14.18 -6.27 1.28
C HIS A 447 -14.35 -6.57 2.78
N LYS A 448 -13.49 -7.42 3.37
CA LYS A 448 -13.51 -7.66 4.83
C LYS A 448 -13.12 -6.43 5.66
N MET A 449 -12.36 -5.50 5.08
CA MET A 449 -12.02 -4.21 5.70
C MET A 449 -13.14 -3.17 5.51
N GLY A 450 -14.19 -3.49 4.73
CA GLY A 450 -15.32 -2.61 4.47
C GLY A 450 -15.16 -1.69 3.26
N PHE A 451 -14.20 -1.97 2.36
CA PHE A 451 -14.14 -1.28 1.07
C PHE A 451 -15.10 -1.95 0.08
N GLU A 452 -15.93 -1.15 -0.56
CA GLU A 452 -16.80 -1.56 -1.67
C GLU A 452 -16.07 -1.20 -2.97
N ILE A 453 -15.68 -2.22 -3.75
CA ILE A 453 -14.89 -2.04 -4.97
C ILE A 453 -15.60 -2.79 -6.09
N GLU A 454 -16.06 -2.05 -7.09
CA GLU A 454 -16.51 -2.60 -8.37
C GLU A 454 -15.31 -2.65 -9.33
N VAL A 455 -15.13 -3.79 -10.01
CA VAL A 455 -13.94 -4.09 -10.83
C VAL A 455 -14.33 -4.52 -12.23
#